data_AF-A0A1L8SVX1-F1
#
_entry.id   AF-A0A1L8SVX1-F1
#
_cell.length_a   1.000
_cell.length_b   1.000
_cell.length_c   1.000
_cell.angle_alpha   90.00
_cell.angle_beta   90.00
_cell.angle_gamma   90.00
#
_symmetry.space_group_name_H-M   'P 1'
#
loop_
_entity.id
_entity.type
_entity.pdbx_description
1 polymer ?
#
loop_
_entity_poly.entity_id
_entity_poly.type
_entity_poly.pdbx_seq_one_letter_code
_entity_poly.pdbx_strand_id
1 'polypeptide(L)'
;MKSEHQIQDEIRIALSENGCTIFRSNAGQVTTIEGRQFYGMPKGFPDLCGHRNSDGKSIYIEVKNEKGKLRPDQIKFGEFLKTQPVLYGVARSVEDALRIINKK
;
A
#
# COMPACT_ATOMS: atom_id res chain seq x y z
N MET A 1 5.83 20.28 2.35
CA MET A 1 6.02 18.81 2.34
C MET A 1 4.64 18.17 2.43
N LYS A 2 4.27 17.30 1.48
CA LYS A 2 2.96 16.63 1.49
C LYS A 2 2.89 15.61 2.63
N SER A 3 1.71 15.42 3.21
CA SER A 3 1.48 14.35 4.19
C SER A 3 1.44 12.98 3.50
N GLU A 4 1.66 11.90 4.27
CA GLU A 4 1.50 10.53 3.76
C GLU A 4 0.09 10.28 3.23
N HIS A 5 -0.92 10.86 3.88
CA HIS A 5 -2.32 10.76 3.44
C HIS A 5 -2.57 11.46 2.10
N GLN A 6 -2.02 12.67 1.91
CA GLN A 6 -2.13 13.37 0.62
C GLN A 6 -1.45 12.59 -0.51
N ILE A 7 -0.24 12.07 -0.26
CA ILE A 7 0.48 11.24 -1.23
C ILE A 7 -0.31 9.96 -1.55
N GLN A 8 -0.91 9.34 -0.54
CA GLN A 8 -1.73 8.13 -0.70
C GLN A 8 -2.92 8.38 -1.63
N ASP A 9 -3.66 9.47 -1.45
CA ASP A 9 -4.82 9.79 -2.29
C ASP A 9 -4.41 10.16 -3.72
N GLU A 10 -3.32 10.91 -3.90
CA GLU A 10 -2.75 11.20 -5.22
C GLU A 10 -2.33 9.93 -5.96
N ILE A 11 -1.67 9.00 -5.27
CA ILE A 11 -1.31 7.68 -5.82
C ILE A 11 -2.57 6.91 -6.23
N ARG A 12 -3.62 6.89 -5.41
CA ARG A 12 -4.85 6.17 -5.73
C ARG A 12 -5.50 6.66 -7.02
N ILE A 13 -5.59 7.99 -7.18
CA ILE A 13 -6.14 8.61 -8.39
C ILE A 13 -5.29 8.21 -9.61
N ALA A 14 -3.98 8.43 -9.53
CA ALA A 14 -3.08 8.17 -10.66
C ALA A 14 -3.06 6.69 -11.06
N LEU A 15 -3.05 5.75 -10.11
CA LEU A 15 -3.12 4.32 -10.42
C LEU A 15 -4.46 3.93 -11.06
N SER A 16 -5.56 4.54 -10.63
CA SER A 16 -6.88 4.31 -11.23
C SER A 16 -6.93 4.80 -12.69
N GLU A 17 -6.36 5.97 -12.96
CA GLU A 17 -6.21 6.52 -14.32
C GLU A 17 -5.28 5.67 -15.20
N ASN A 18 -4.36 4.92 -14.60
CA ASN A 18 -3.41 4.04 -15.28
C ASN A 18 -3.83 2.56 -15.26
N GLY A 19 -5.15 2.31 -15.27
CA GLY A 19 -5.69 0.97 -15.49
C GLY A 19 -5.47 -0.01 -14.33
N CYS A 20 -5.44 0.48 -13.09
CA CYS A 20 -5.42 -0.35 -11.89
C CYS A 20 -6.68 -0.13 -11.06
N THR A 21 -7.11 -1.16 -10.35
CA THR A 21 -8.14 -1.06 -9.32
C THR A 21 -7.46 -1.09 -7.97
N ILE A 22 -7.48 0.04 -7.23
CA ILE A 22 -6.70 0.22 -6.00
C ILE A 22 -7.59 0.68 -4.83
N PHE A 23 -7.32 0.12 -3.65
CA PHE A 23 -8.03 0.40 -2.41
C PHE A 23 -7.06 0.84 -1.33
N ARG A 24 -7.55 1.68 -0.42
CA ARG A 24 -6.87 1.94 0.84
C ARG A 24 -7.09 0.76 1.79
N SER A 25 -6.01 0.26 2.38
CA SER A 25 -6.10 -0.71 3.46
C SER A 25 -6.35 -0.01 4.80
N ASN A 26 -7.12 -0.65 5.67
CA ASN A 26 -7.30 -0.21 7.06
C ASN A 26 -6.64 -1.23 7.99
N ALA A 27 -5.31 -1.27 8.02
CA ALA A 27 -4.54 -2.22 8.82
C ALA A 27 -4.48 -1.91 10.33
N GLY A 28 -5.32 -0.98 10.79
CA GLY A 28 -5.39 -0.57 12.19
C GLY A 28 -6.05 -1.60 13.10
N GLN A 29 -5.90 -1.36 14.39
CA GLN A 29 -6.57 -2.08 15.47
C GLN A 29 -7.62 -1.15 16.09
N VAL A 30 -8.84 -1.64 16.28
CA VAL A 30 -9.90 -0.92 16.99
C VAL A 30 -10.53 -1.81 18.06
N THR A 31 -10.90 -1.22 19.19
CA THR A 31 -11.72 -1.88 20.20
C THR A 31 -13.18 -1.64 19.85
N THR A 32 -13.93 -2.72 19.67
CA THR A 32 -15.39 -2.66 19.41
C THR A 32 -16.16 -2.17 20.63
N ILE A 33 -17.43 -1.80 20.44
CA ILE A 33 -18.31 -1.37 21.54
C ILE A 33 -18.47 -2.44 22.63
N GLU A 34 -18.31 -3.72 22.28
CA GLU A 34 -18.36 -4.88 23.19
C GLU A 34 -16.99 -5.18 23.84
N GLY A 35 -15.97 -4.35 23.62
CA GLY A 35 -14.63 -4.53 24.20
C GLY A 35 -13.71 -5.51 23.45
N ARG A 36 -14.20 -6.17 22.39
CA ARG A 36 -13.37 -7.07 21.56
C ARG A 36 -12.36 -6.28 20.72
N GLN A 37 -11.14 -6.79 20.62
CA GLN A 37 -10.11 -6.29 19.70
C GLN A 37 -10.39 -6.76 18.26
N PHE A 38 -10.50 -5.81 17.33
CA PHE A 38 -10.60 -6.06 15.90
C PHE A 38 -9.32 -5.59 15.20
N TYR A 39 -8.79 -6.43 14.32
CA TYR A 39 -7.63 -6.14 13.50
C TYR A 39 -8.06 -6.17 12.04
N GLY A 40 -7.97 -5.03 11.35
CA GLY A 40 -8.45 -4.94 9.97
C GLY A 40 -7.57 -5.69 8.97
N MET A 41 -6.26 -5.73 9.22
CA MET A 41 -5.27 -6.51 8.46
C MET A 41 -4.12 -6.95 9.39
N PRO A 42 -3.25 -7.88 8.96
CA PRO A 42 -2.01 -8.19 9.67
C PRO A 42 -1.16 -6.93 9.91
N LYS A 43 -0.40 -6.90 11.01
CA LYS A 43 0.55 -5.81 11.27
C LYS A 43 1.56 -5.70 10.14
N GLY A 44 1.83 -4.47 9.71
CA GLY A 44 2.76 -4.18 8.60
C GLY A 44 2.15 -4.33 7.21
N PHE A 45 0.86 -4.66 7.09
CA PHE A 45 0.19 -4.71 5.80
C PHE A 45 0.25 -3.35 5.08
N PRO A 46 0.59 -3.30 3.78
CA PRO A 46 0.78 -2.04 3.06
C PRO A 46 -0.46 -1.15 3.01
N ASP A 47 -0.24 0.17 2.99
CA ASP A 47 -1.29 1.19 3.00
C ASP A 47 -2.27 1.11 1.81
N LEU A 48 -1.82 0.63 0.67
CA LEU A 48 -2.62 0.45 -0.55
C LEU A 48 -2.52 -1.00 -1.05
N CYS A 49 -3.64 -1.55 -1.49
CA CYS A 49 -3.68 -2.86 -2.15
C CYS A 49 -4.72 -2.90 -3.28
N GLY A 50 -4.54 -3.79 -4.24
CA GLY A 50 -5.42 -3.89 -5.41
C GLY A 50 -4.86 -4.79 -6.50
N HIS A 51 -5.21 -4.50 -7.75
CA HIS A 51 -4.70 -5.24 -8.92
C HIS A 51 -4.58 -4.37 -10.17
N ARG A 52 -3.66 -4.75 -11.07
CA ARG A 52 -3.54 -4.19 -12.42
C ARG A 52 -4.60 -4.84 -13.33
N ASN A 53 -5.39 -4.04 -14.05
CA ASN A 53 -6.55 -4.56 -14.75
C ASN A 53 -6.18 -5.41 -15.98
N SER A 54 -5.02 -5.18 -16.58
CA SER A 54 -4.59 -5.88 -17.80
C SER A 54 -4.26 -7.36 -17.58
N ASP A 55 -3.79 -7.73 -16.39
CA ASP A 55 -3.33 -9.09 -16.10
C ASP A 55 -3.71 -9.61 -14.71
N GLY A 56 -4.47 -8.83 -13.94
CA GLY A 56 -4.90 -9.18 -12.59
C GLY A 56 -3.77 -9.20 -11.55
N LYS A 57 -2.55 -8.76 -11.90
CA LYS A 57 -1.40 -8.84 -10.99
C LYS A 57 -1.65 -8.00 -9.74
N SER A 58 -1.58 -8.62 -8.57
CA SER A 58 -1.84 -7.94 -7.30
C SER A 58 -0.82 -6.84 -7.04
N ILE A 59 -1.28 -5.72 -6.51
CA ILE A 59 -0.48 -4.54 -6.19
C ILE A 59 -0.53 -4.32 -4.68
N TYR A 60 0.62 -4.02 -4.10
CA TYR A 60 0.79 -3.64 -2.70
C TYR A 60 1.76 -2.46 -2.61
N ILE A 61 1.31 -1.34 -2.07
CA ILE A 61 2.14 -0.14 -1.96
C ILE A 61 2.08 0.39 -0.54
N GLU A 62 3.24 0.50 0.07
CA GLU A 62 3.43 1.18 1.35
C GLU A 62 3.78 2.65 1.07
N VAL A 63 3.06 3.58 1.67
CA VAL A 63 3.20 5.01 1.38
C VAL A 63 4.04 5.66 2.46
N LYS A 64 5.04 6.45 2.06
CA LYS A 64 5.84 7.28 2.98
C LYS A 64 5.98 8.68 2.43
N ASN A 65 6.06 9.70 3.29
CA ASN A 65 6.46 11.03 2.84
C ASN A 65 8.00 11.07 2.72
N GLU A 66 8.59 12.21 2.41
CA GLU A 66 10.06 12.36 2.28
C GLU A 66 10.85 11.84 3.51
N LYS A 67 10.32 12.02 4.73
CA LYS A 67 10.99 11.66 5.99
C LYS A 67 10.52 10.34 6.60
N GLY A 68 9.40 9.80 6.11
CA GLY A 68 8.75 8.61 6.63
C GLY A 68 9.69 7.40 6.59
N LYS A 69 9.77 6.67 7.70
CA LYS A 69 10.56 5.45 7.82
C LYS A 69 9.63 4.25 7.93
N LEU A 70 10.02 3.14 7.31
CA LEU A 70 9.33 1.88 7.50
C LEU A 70 9.49 1.43 8.95
N ARG A 71 8.39 0.97 9.54
CA ARG A 71 8.44 0.27 10.82
C ARG A 71 8.95 -1.17 10.64
N PRO A 72 9.46 -1.82 11.70
CA PRO A 72 9.97 -3.20 11.60
C PRO A 72 8.95 -4.20 11.04
N ASP A 73 7.67 -4.07 11.38
CA ASP A 73 6.58 -4.89 10.87
C ASP A 73 6.37 -4.71 9.35
N GLN A 74 6.46 -3.47 8.87
CA GLN A 74 6.33 -3.14 7.44
C GLN A 74 7.53 -3.66 6.63
N ILE A 75 8.74 -3.60 7.20
CA ILE A 75 9.94 -4.20 6.59
C ILE A 75 9.72 -5.71 6.44
N LYS A 76 9.35 -6.39 7.52
CA LYS A 76 9.13 -7.84 7.51
C LYS A 76 8.05 -8.26 6.49
N PHE A 77 6.93 -7.54 6.44
CA PHE A 77 5.86 -7.82 5.48
C PHE A 77 6.32 -7.54 4.05
N GLY A 78 7.08 -6.47 3.85
CA GLY A 78 7.67 -6.13 2.55
C GLY A 78 8.66 -7.16 2.04
N GLU A 79 9.53 -7.69 2.89
CA GLU A 79 10.43 -8.78 2.52
C GLU A 79 9.65 -10.04 2.13
N PHE A 80 8.55 -10.35 2.83
CA PHE A 80 7.65 -11.41 2.39
C PHE A 80 7.06 -11.14 1.00
N LEU A 81 6.48 -9.95 0.76
CA LEU A 81 5.87 -9.62 -0.54
C LEU A 81 6.88 -9.66 -1.71
N LYS A 82 8.15 -9.31 -1.49
CA LYS A 82 9.21 -9.43 -2.50
C LYS A 82 9.44 -10.87 -2.98
N THR A 83 9.10 -11.87 -2.18
CA THR A 83 9.19 -13.30 -2.56
C THR A 83 7.98 -13.80 -3.34
N GLN A 84 6.91 -13.00 -3.43
CA GLN A 84 5.65 -13.37 -4.07
C GLN A 84 5.58 -12.81 -5.49
N PRO A 85 4.77 -13.41 -6.40
CA PRO A 85 4.61 -12.96 -7.78
C PRO A 85 3.68 -11.72 -7.87
N VAL A 86 3.95 -10.69 -7.08
CA VAL A 86 3.11 -9.50 -6.92
C VAL A 86 3.91 -8.23 -7.19
N LEU A 87 3.21 -7.11 -7.43
CA LEU A 87 3.81 -5.80 -7.58
C LEU A 87 3.88 -5.14 -6.20
N TYR A 88 5.09 -5.06 -5.65
CA TYR A 88 5.33 -4.42 -4.36
C TYR A 88 6.39 -3.31 -4.42
N GLY A 89 6.18 -2.28 -3.60
CA GLY A 89 7.19 -1.28 -3.30
C GLY A 89 6.74 -0.25 -2.27
N VAL A 90 7.69 0.60 -1.89
CA VAL A 90 7.43 1.80 -1.08
C VAL A 90 7.36 2.99 -2.02
N ALA A 91 6.31 3.79 -1.93
CA ALA A 91 6.12 4.97 -2.76
C ALA A 91 6.12 6.24 -1.91
N ARG A 92 6.89 7.24 -2.36
CA ARG A 92 6.92 8.60 -1.79
C ARG A 92 6.31 9.66 -2.69
N SER A 93 5.86 9.26 -3.88
CA SER A 93 5.18 10.09 -4.85
C SER A 93 4.37 9.23 -5.83
N VAL A 94 3.63 9.90 -6.72
CA VAL A 94 2.91 9.25 -7.82
C VAL A 94 3.88 8.54 -8.76
N GLU A 95 5.01 9.16 -9.07
CA GLU A 95 6.04 8.61 -9.97
C GLU A 95 6.63 7.30 -9.42
N ASP A 96 6.82 7.20 -8.10
CA ASP A 96 7.25 5.95 -7.46
C ASP A 96 6.20 4.84 -7.67
N ALA A 97 4.92 5.16 -7.47
CA ALA A 97 3.83 4.21 -7.62
C ALA A 97 3.69 3.72 -9.08
N LEU A 98 3.79 4.64 -10.05
CA LEU A 98 3.76 4.30 -11.47
C LEU A 98 4.94 3.41 -11.86
N ARG A 99 6.14 3.63 -11.29
CA ARG A 99 7.29 2.73 -11.50
C ARG A 99 7.04 1.34 -10.91
N ILE A 100 6.36 1.23 -9.77
CA ILE A 100 6.02 -0.07 -9.16
C ILE A 100 5.07 -0.86 -10.07
N ILE A 101 4.00 -0.24 -10.57
CA ILE A 101 3.00 -0.95 -11.37
C ILE A 101 3.45 -1.28 -12.80
N ASN A 102 4.50 -0.64 -13.29
CA ASN A 102 5.08 -0.92 -14.63
C ASN A 102 6.19 -1.98 -14.61
N LYS A 103 6.51 -2.57 -13.44
CA LYS A 103 7.38 -3.74 -13.38
C LYS A 103 6.74 -4.91 -14.14
N LYS A 104 7.57 -5.67 -14.86
CA LYS A 104 7.17 -6.90 -15.54
C LYS A 104 6.87 -8.00 -14.53
#